data_AF-A0A2V9BKE3-F1
#
_entry.id   AF-A0A2V9BKE3-F1
#
_cell.length_a   1.000
_cell.length_b   1.000
_cell.length_c   1.000
_cell.angle_alpha   90.00
_cell.angle_beta   90.00
_cell.angle_gamma   90.00
#
_symmetry.space_group_name_H-M   'P 1'
#
loop_
_entity.id
_entity.type
_entity.pdbx_description
1 polymer ?
#
loop_
_entity_poly.entity_id
_entity_poly.type
_entity_poly.pdbx_seq_one_letter_code
_entity_poly.pdbx_strand_id
1 'polypeptide(L)'
;MTECNQSQFEFEAHFSRRVVAEFSGERLTTEGGALLLRAADRKMGLLRRVVRCFRDARDPQRIEHELSEMLAQRIYGLALGYEDLNDHEQLRNDPLLGVLAGKKDLGEPLAGKSTLNRLELTPVGSPCAERYNKISYSPEALDELLVDLFLEAHRQAPREIVLDLDATDTPLHGRQEARFFHGYYGHYCYLPLYVFCG
;
A
#
# COMPACT_ATOMS: atom_id res chain seq x y z
N MET A 1 -9.36 40.71 -2.30
CA MET A 1 -8.15 39.88 -2.21
C MET A 1 -8.14 39.27 -0.81
N THR A 2 -8.57 38.02 -0.67
CA THR A 2 -8.43 37.29 0.59
C THR A 2 -6.99 36.78 0.65
N GLU A 3 -6.15 37.44 1.42
CA GLU A 3 -4.82 36.93 1.78
C GLU A 3 -5.03 35.67 2.61
N CYS A 4 -4.92 34.51 1.96
CA CYS A 4 -4.83 33.24 2.67
C CYS A 4 -3.44 33.20 3.31
N ASN A 5 -3.40 33.46 4.61
CA ASN A 5 -2.22 33.68 5.43
C ASN A 5 -1.72 32.40 6.13
N GLN A 6 -2.31 31.24 5.84
CA GLN A 6 -1.84 29.97 6.36
C GLN A 6 -0.74 29.39 5.47
N SER A 7 0.51 29.64 5.85
CA SER A 7 1.71 29.19 5.14
C SER A 7 2.17 27.78 5.53
N GLN A 8 1.65 27.24 6.63
CA GLN A 8 2.05 25.95 7.20
C GLN A 8 0.85 25.13 7.68
N PHE A 9 0.95 23.81 7.47
CA PHE A 9 0.00 22.83 7.99
C PHE A 9 0.74 21.81 8.85
N GLU A 10 0.36 21.71 10.11
CA GLU A 10 0.95 20.73 11.02
C GLU A 10 0.20 19.40 10.94
N PHE A 11 0.96 18.30 10.99
CA PHE A 11 0.45 16.94 11.03
C PHE A 11 0.90 16.23 12.31
N GLU A 12 0.34 15.05 12.55
CA GLU A 12 0.75 14.21 13.67
C GLU A 12 2.28 13.98 13.67
N ALA A 13 2.91 14.28 14.80
CA ALA A 13 4.35 14.16 14.96
C ALA A 13 4.84 12.74 14.66
N HIS A 14 6.08 12.67 14.17
CA HIS A 14 6.77 11.41 13.89
C HIS A 14 7.87 11.21 14.91
N PHE A 15 7.61 10.38 15.93
CA PHE A 15 8.44 10.25 17.12
C PHE A 15 8.69 11.63 17.76
N SER A 16 9.96 12.04 17.87
CA SER A 16 10.37 13.34 18.40
C SER A 16 10.44 14.45 17.36
N ARG A 17 10.06 14.18 16.10
CA ARG A 17 10.14 15.14 14.98
C ARG A 17 8.75 15.70 14.63
N ARG A 18 8.65 17.01 14.44
CA ARG A 18 7.45 17.66 13.89
C ARG A 18 7.33 17.36 12.41
N VAL A 19 6.10 17.14 11.94
CA VAL A 19 5.78 16.99 10.52
C VAL A 19 4.95 18.19 10.10
N VAL A 20 5.49 19.00 9.20
CA VAL A 20 4.90 20.26 8.75
C VAL A 20 4.95 20.29 7.22
N ALA A 21 3.82 20.60 6.58
CA ALA A 21 3.81 20.92 5.16
C ALA A 21 4.00 22.43 4.98
N GLU A 22 4.99 22.78 4.17
CA GLU A 22 5.33 24.15 3.79
C GLU A 22 5.86 24.18 2.35
N PHE A 23 5.80 25.34 1.70
CA PHE A 23 6.17 25.49 0.30
C PHE A 23 7.66 25.81 0.05
N SER A 24 8.47 25.95 1.11
CA SER A 24 9.87 26.39 1.03
C SER A 24 10.85 25.50 1.81
N GLY A 25 10.47 24.25 2.11
CA GLY A 25 11.29 23.36 2.92
C GLY A 25 12.50 22.80 2.17
N GLU A 26 13.58 22.50 2.90
CA GLU A 26 14.79 21.85 2.37
C GLU A 26 14.53 20.41 1.90
N ARG A 27 13.53 19.77 2.50
CA ARG A 27 13.12 18.39 2.23
C ARG A 27 11.78 18.42 1.51
N LEU A 28 11.81 18.26 0.19
CA LEU A 28 10.62 18.28 -0.66
C LEU A 28 10.14 16.86 -0.95
N THR A 29 8.84 16.74 -1.19
CA THR A 29 8.16 15.53 -1.65
C THR A 29 7.02 15.93 -2.59
N THR A 30 6.73 15.09 -3.57
CA THR A 30 5.54 15.22 -4.43
C THR A 30 4.33 14.51 -3.84
N GLU A 31 4.54 13.69 -2.80
CA GLU A 31 3.54 12.74 -2.28
C GLU A 31 2.77 13.29 -1.06
N GLY A 32 2.64 14.61 -0.93
CA GLY A 32 2.08 15.25 0.27
C GLY A 32 0.70 14.73 0.70
N GLY A 33 -0.13 14.31 -0.27
CA GLY A 33 -1.45 13.71 0.00
C GLY A 33 -1.40 12.38 0.75
N ALA A 34 -0.26 11.67 0.73
CA ALA A 34 -0.09 10.37 1.36
C ALA A 34 -0.23 10.41 2.89
N LEU A 35 -0.11 11.58 3.52
CA LEU A 35 -0.38 11.77 4.95
C LEU A 35 -1.83 11.41 5.32
N LEU A 36 -2.77 11.57 4.39
CA LEU A 36 -4.17 11.16 4.59
C LEU A 36 -4.30 9.63 4.59
N LEU A 37 -3.54 8.93 3.75
CA LEU A 37 -3.48 7.46 3.76
C LEU A 37 -2.93 6.96 5.09
N ARG A 38 -1.88 7.61 5.62
CA ARG A 38 -1.34 7.29 6.96
C ARG A 38 -2.32 7.52 8.08
N ALA A 39 -3.11 8.60 8.01
CA ALA A 39 -4.16 8.85 8.99
C ALA A 39 -5.25 7.77 8.95
N ALA A 40 -5.66 7.34 7.75
CA ALA A 40 -6.62 6.26 7.57
C ALA A 40 -6.09 4.92 8.10
N ASP A 41 -4.87 4.54 7.71
CA ASP A 41 -4.19 3.34 8.23
C ASP A 41 -4.14 3.34 9.76
N ARG A 42 -3.67 4.43 10.38
CA ARG A 42 -3.59 4.54 11.85
C ARG A 42 -4.93 4.40 12.54
N LYS A 43 -5.99 4.94 11.95
CA LYS A 43 -7.35 4.82 12.48
C LYS A 43 -7.86 3.37 12.44
N MET A 44 -7.52 2.62 11.40
CA MET A 44 -7.93 1.22 11.22
C MET A 44 -6.93 0.21 11.83
N GLY A 45 -5.70 0.65 12.12
CA GLY A 45 -4.58 -0.21 12.44
C GLY A 45 -4.23 -1.19 11.31
N LEU A 46 -4.49 -0.83 10.05
CA LEU A 46 -4.50 -1.75 8.91
C LEU A 46 -3.13 -2.42 8.73
N LEU A 47 -2.06 -1.65 8.55
CA LEU A 47 -0.72 -2.17 8.30
C LEU A 47 -0.19 -2.99 9.49
N ARG A 48 -0.53 -2.59 10.72
CA ARG A 48 -0.19 -3.39 11.91
C ARG A 48 -0.85 -4.76 11.89
N ARG A 49 -2.08 -4.86 11.40
CA ARG A 49 -2.80 -6.13 11.25
C ARG A 49 -2.22 -6.95 10.10
N VAL A 50 -1.93 -6.32 8.95
CA VAL A 50 -1.27 -6.97 7.82
C VAL A 50 0.05 -7.60 8.25
N VAL A 51 0.90 -6.88 8.99
CA VAL A 51 2.18 -7.42 9.50
C VAL A 51 2.01 -8.71 10.31
N ARG A 52 0.89 -8.90 11.02
CA ARG A 52 0.63 -10.13 11.79
C ARG A 52 0.33 -11.34 10.91
N CYS A 53 -0.10 -11.12 9.67
CA CYS A 53 -0.29 -12.17 8.68
C CYS A 53 1.05 -12.68 8.12
N PHE A 54 2.16 -12.00 8.44
CA PHE A 54 3.50 -12.35 7.98
C PHE A 54 4.33 -13.02 9.07
N ARG A 55 5.24 -13.90 8.64
CA ARG A 55 6.27 -14.51 9.47
C ARG A 55 7.64 -14.16 8.91
N ASP A 56 8.44 -13.49 9.73
CA ASP A 56 9.83 -13.16 9.43
C ASP A 56 10.77 -14.20 10.07
N ALA A 57 11.45 -14.99 9.24
CA ALA A 57 12.45 -15.97 9.66
C ALA A 57 13.89 -15.47 9.44
N ARG A 58 14.08 -14.16 9.16
CA ARG A 58 15.41 -13.55 9.13
C ARG A 58 16.02 -13.58 10.53
N ASP A 59 17.35 -13.58 10.57
CA ASP A 59 18.08 -13.43 11.83
C ASP A 59 17.87 -12.00 12.36
N PRO A 60 17.27 -11.81 13.56
CA PRO A 60 16.95 -10.49 14.08
C PRO A 60 18.17 -9.56 14.21
N GLN A 61 19.37 -10.11 14.42
CA GLN A 61 20.59 -9.29 14.54
C GLN A 61 21.09 -8.74 13.20
N ARG A 62 20.51 -9.22 12.08
CA ARG A 62 20.90 -8.87 10.71
C ARG A 62 19.80 -8.13 9.96
N ILE A 63 18.76 -7.69 10.66
CA ILE A 63 17.66 -6.91 10.08
C ILE A 63 18.07 -5.44 10.08
N GLU A 64 18.19 -4.87 8.87
CA GLU A 64 18.39 -3.43 8.65
C GLU A 64 17.05 -2.72 8.40
N HIS A 65 16.10 -3.40 7.74
CA HIS A 65 14.77 -2.89 7.46
C HIS A 65 13.73 -3.82 8.08
N GLU A 66 13.02 -3.29 9.07
CA GLU A 66 11.95 -3.99 9.76
C GLU A 66 10.84 -4.38 8.77
N LEU A 67 10.23 -5.53 9.00
CA LEU A 67 9.16 -6.02 8.12
C LEU A 67 7.99 -5.03 8.03
N SER A 68 7.63 -4.39 9.15
CA SER A 68 6.59 -3.36 9.19
C SER A 68 6.95 -2.14 8.33
N GLU A 69 8.20 -1.71 8.35
CA GLU A 69 8.68 -0.59 7.52
C GLU A 69 8.63 -0.94 6.04
N MET A 70 9.08 -2.15 5.67
CA MET A 70 9.06 -2.63 4.28
C MET A 70 7.64 -2.78 3.74
N LEU A 71 6.73 -3.38 4.51
CA LEU A 71 5.32 -3.53 4.12
C LEU A 71 4.62 -2.17 4.02
N ALA A 72 4.86 -1.27 4.97
CA ALA A 72 4.31 0.07 4.93
C ALA A 72 4.81 0.84 3.70
N GLN A 73 6.13 0.88 3.48
CA GLN A 73 6.72 1.50 2.29
C GLN A 73 6.08 0.96 1.01
N ARG A 74 5.87 -0.36 0.94
CA ARG A 74 5.35 -0.97 -0.28
C ARG A 74 3.86 -0.71 -0.49
N ILE A 75 3.04 -0.87 0.54
CA ILE A 75 1.59 -0.66 0.44
C ILE A 75 1.26 0.80 0.17
N TYR A 76 1.97 1.75 0.79
CA TYR A 76 1.83 3.16 0.43
C TYR A 76 2.32 3.45 -0.99
N GLY A 77 3.44 2.85 -1.42
CA GLY A 77 3.92 2.98 -2.80
C GLY A 77 2.85 2.55 -3.83
N LEU A 78 2.23 1.38 -3.61
CA LEU A 78 1.12 0.89 -4.45
C LEU A 78 -0.07 1.87 -4.46
N ALA A 79 -0.48 2.38 -3.30
CA ALA A 79 -1.58 3.33 -3.20
C ALA A 79 -1.29 4.68 -3.91
N LEU A 80 -0.01 5.03 -4.07
CA LEU A 80 0.46 6.21 -4.78
C LEU A 80 0.73 5.95 -6.27
N GLY A 81 0.49 4.72 -6.75
CA GLY A 81 0.66 4.34 -8.16
C GLY A 81 2.05 3.85 -8.53
N TYR A 82 2.95 3.65 -7.56
CA TYR A 82 4.27 3.05 -7.77
C TYR A 82 4.17 1.53 -7.79
N GLU A 83 3.58 0.99 -8.86
CA GLU A 83 3.39 -0.45 -9.02
C GLU A 83 4.71 -1.18 -9.28
N ASP A 84 5.67 -0.55 -9.95
CA ASP A 84 6.99 -1.14 -10.16
C ASP A 84 7.89 -0.94 -8.93
N LEU A 85 8.94 -1.76 -8.83
CA LEU A 85 9.93 -1.64 -7.77
C LEU A 85 11.10 -0.72 -8.15
N ASN A 86 11.22 -0.28 -9.40
CA ASN A 86 12.39 0.49 -9.83
C ASN A 86 12.41 1.87 -9.20
N ASP A 87 11.24 2.50 -9.08
CA ASP A 87 11.09 3.82 -8.45
C ASP A 87 11.52 3.81 -6.97
N HIS A 88 11.45 2.64 -6.31
CA HIS A 88 11.90 2.47 -4.93
C HIS A 88 13.40 2.70 -4.72
N GLU A 89 14.23 2.76 -5.76
CA GLU A 89 15.63 3.19 -5.62
C GLU A 89 15.75 4.70 -5.36
N GLN A 90 14.85 5.51 -5.91
CA GLN A 90 14.79 6.95 -5.64
C GLN A 90 13.93 7.23 -4.40
N LEU A 91 12.73 6.65 -4.35
CA LEU A 91 11.73 6.86 -3.31
C LEU A 91 12.23 6.46 -1.91
N ARG A 92 13.23 5.57 -1.80
CA ARG A 92 13.81 5.22 -0.50
C ARG A 92 14.46 6.39 0.24
N ASN A 93 14.76 7.48 -0.47
CA ASN A 93 15.31 8.71 0.11
C ASN A 93 14.24 9.79 0.33
N ASP A 94 12.98 9.53 -0.05
CA ASP A 94 11.89 10.47 0.17
C ASP A 94 11.59 10.56 1.69
N PRO A 95 11.66 11.75 2.28
CA PRO A 95 11.51 11.94 3.71
C PRO A 95 10.07 11.68 4.19
N LEU A 96 9.06 11.97 3.36
CA LEU A 96 7.67 11.68 3.66
C LEU A 96 7.41 10.18 3.61
N LEU A 97 7.91 9.45 2.62
CA LEU A 97 7.81 7.99 2.62
C LEU A 97 8.48 7.37 3.83
N GLY A 98 9.59 7.94 4.32
CA GLY A 98 10.19 7.55 5.60
C GLY A 98 9.24 7.72 6.79
N VAL A 99 8.49 8.82 6.83
CA VAL A 99 7.44 9.08 7.83
C VAL A 99 6.26 8.11 7.70
N LEU A 100 5.83 7.81 6.46
CA LEU A 100 4.76 6.85 6.19
C LEU A 100 5.15 5.44 6.64
N ALA A 101 6.37 5.00 6.29
CA ALA A 101 6.89 3.69 6.64
C ALA A 101 7.13 3.51 8.15
N GLY A 102 7.09 4.58 8.93
CA GLY A 102 7.34 4.51 10.37
C GLY A 102 8.82 4.55 10.74
N LYS A 103 9.71 4.90 9.81
CA LYS A 103 11.16 4.83 10.01
C LYS A 103 11.63 5.82 11.07
N LYS A 104 12.29 5.32 12.12
CA LYS A 104 12.70 6.16 13.26
C LYS A 104 13.75 7.22 12.88
N ASP A 105 14.75 6.83 12.10
CA ASP A 105 15.75 7.77 11.58
C ASP A 105 15.52 8.06 10.09
N LEU A 106 15.00 9.26 9.79
CA LEU A 106 14.80 9.74 8.42
C LEU A 106 16.11 10.23 7.74
N GLY A 107 17.27 10.01 8.36
CA GLY A 107 18.58 10.18 7.71
C GLY A 107 19.03 8.91 6.98
N GLU A 108 18.50 7.76 7.38
CA GLU A 108 18.78 6.49 6.71
C GLU A 108 17.76 6.24 5.58
N PRO A 109 18.17 5.58 4.49
CA PRO A 109 17.26 5.23 3.42
C PRO A 109 16.30 4.10 3.86
N LEU A 110 15.13 4.05 3.22
CA LEU A 110 14.25 2.89 3.26
C LEU A 110 14.83 1.72 2.44
N ALA A 111 14.10 0.61 2.40
CA ALA A 111 14.46 -0.54 1.59
C ALA A 111 14.50 -0.17 0.10
N GLY A 112 15.59 -0.56 -0.56
CA GLY A 112 15.72 -0.43 -2.00
C GLY A 112 14.98 -1.53 -2.76
N LYS A 113 14.92 -1.40 -4.08
CA LYS A 113 14.15 -2.27 -4.98
C LYS A 113 14.41 -3.77 -4.80
N SER A 114 15.67 -4.17 -4.68
CA SER A 114 16.04 -5.59 -4.54
C SER A 114 15.59 -6.18 -3.21
N THR A 115 15.49 -5.38 -2.16
CA THR A 115 15.05 -5.83 -0.84
C THR A 115 13.53 -6.01 -0.80
N LEU A 116 12.79 -5.07 -1.41
CA LEU A 116 11.34 -5.22 -1.61
C LEU A 116 11.00 -6.35 -2.57
N ASN A 117 11.80 -6.56 -3.62
CA ASN A 117 11.58 -7.67 -4.54
C ASN A 117 11.68 -9.04 -3.85
N ARG A 118 12.63 -9.22 -2.93
CA ARG A 118 12.72 -10.43 -2.10
C ARG A 118 11.57 -10.60 -1.12
N LEU A 119 10.92 -9.51 -0.71
CA LEU A 119 9.70 -9.58 0.11
C LEU A 119 8.53 -10.10 -0.73
N GLU A 120 8.37 -9.63 -1.96
CA GLU A 120 7.23 -9.97 -2.83
C GLU A 120 7.36 -11.33 -3.51
N LEU A 121 8.59 -11.74 -3.85
CA LEU A 121 8.85 -12.97 -4.58
C LEU A 121 9.18 -14.16 -3.68
N THR A 122 8.82 -14.13 -2.40
CA THR A 122 8.94 -15.31 -1.54
C THR A 122 8.02 -16.41 -2.08
N PRO A 123 8.56 -17.57 -2.47
CA PRO A 123 7.77 -18.70 -2.92
C PRO A 123 6.84 -19.22 -1.82
N VAL A 124 5.69 -19.74 -2.25
CA VAL A 124 4.73 -20.42 -1.37
C VAL A 124 5.39 -21.72 -0.87
N GLY A 125 5.61 -21.83 0.43
CA GLY A 125 6.32 -22.97 1.02
C GLY A 125 6.96 -22.67 2.38
N SER A 126 8.04 -23.37 2.71
CA SER A 126 8.79 -23.20 3.97
C SER A 126 9.96 -22.24 3.76
N PRO A 127 9.85 -20.95 4.15
CA PRO A 127 10.90 -19.94 3.91
C PRO A 127 12.16 -20.23 4.72
N CYS A 128 12.04 -21.04 5.78
CA CYS A 128 13.17 -21.50 6.56
C CYS A 128 14.17 -22.33 5.74
N ALA A 129 13.73 -22.95 4.65
CA ALA A 129 14.59 -23.69 3.72
C ALA A 129 15.18 -22.80 2.62
N GLU A 130 14.68 -21.58 2.44
CA GLU A 130 15.13 -20.69 1.38
C GLU A 130 16.31 -19.82 1.80
N ARG A 131 17.29 -19.71 0.90
CA ARG A 131 18.52 -18.96 1.16
C ARG A 131 18.26 -17.45 1.25
N TYR A 132 17.39 -16.92 0.39
CA TYR A 132 17.22 -15.48 0.19
C TYR A 132 15.85 -14.94 0.59
N ASN A 133 14.79 -15.76 0.51
CA ASN A 133 13.42 -15.35 0.83
C ASN A 133 13.01 -15.94 2.19
N LYS A 134 13.17 -15.16 3.24
CA LYS A 134 12.94 -15.61 4.63
C LYS A 134 11.68 -15.03 5.25
N ILE A 135 10.91 -14.25 4.50
CA ILE A 135 9.66 -13.65 4.95
C ILE A 135 8.53 -14.35 4.21
N SER A 136 7.58 -14.93 4.93
CA SER A 136 6.34 -15.49 4.36
C SER A 136 5.12 -14.76 4.87
N TYR A 137 3.98 -15.04 4.26
CA TYR A 137 2.67 -14.71 4.81
C TYR A 137 1.77 -15.95 4.83
N SER A 138 0.72 -15.92 5.66
CA SER A 138 -0.40 -16.86 5.59
C SER A 138 -1.48 -16.25 4.69
N PRO A 139 -1.80 -16.87 3.54
CA PRO A 139 -2.92 -16.45 2.72
C PRO A 139 -4.23 -16.44 3.50
N GLU A 140 -4.45 -17.46 4.34
CA GLU A 140 -5.68 -17.59 5.14
C GLU A 140 -5.83 -16.44 6.14
N ALA A 141 -4.73 -16.02 6.78
CA ALA A 141 -4.75 -14.88 7.70
C ALA A 141 -4.97 -13.54 6.98
N LEU A 142 -4.55 -13.40 5.72
CA LEU A 142 -4.87 -12.22 4.92
C LEU A 142 -6.34 -12.22 4.49
N ASP A 143 -6.86 -13.36 4.05
CA ASP A 143 -8.27 -13.51 3.68
C ASP A 143 -9.19 -13.22 4.88
N GLU A 144 -8.87 -13.76 6.05
CA GLU A 144 -9.59 -13.48 7.30
C GLU A 144 -9.54 -12.00 7.66
N LEU A 145 -8.37 -11.36 7.52
CA LEU A 145 -8.21 -9.92 7.77
C LEU A 145 -9.11 -9.07 6.86
N LEU A 146 -9.23 -9.42 5.57
CA LEU A 146 -10.11 -8.70 4.64
C LEU A 146 -11.58 -8.82 5.06
N VAL A 147 -12.00 -10.00 5.52
CA VAL A 147 -13.35 -10.23 6.05
C VAL A 147 -13.58 -9.41 7.32
N ASP A 148 -12.63 -9.43 8.27
CA ASP A 148 -12.74 -8.66 9.51
C ASP A 148 -12.90 -7.15 9.22
N LEU A 149 -12.07 -6.61 8.33
CA LEU A 149 -12.15 -5.20 7.93
C LEU A 149 -13.51 -4.86 7.32
N PHE A 150 -14.06 -5.76 6.49
CA PHE A 150 -15.38 -5.60 5.92
C PHE A 150 -16.47 -5.59 7.00
N LEU A 151 -16.45 -6.53 7.94
CA LEU A 151 -17.43 -6.61 9.03
C LEU A 151 -17.36 -5.38 9.95
N GLU A 152 -16.16 -4.90 10.27
CA GLU A 152 -15.92 -3.71 11.10
C GLU A 152 -16.41 -2.41 10.45
N ALA A 153 -16.48 -2.36 9.11
CA ALA A 153 -17.00 -1.21 8.38
C ALA A 153 -18.52 -1.03 8.58
N HIS A 154 -19.22 -2.07 9.06
CA HIS A 154 -20.66 -2.05 9.32
C HIS A 154 -20.95 -1.75 10.79
N ARG A 155 -22.03 -0.97 11.05
CA ARG A 155 -22.45 -0.67 12.43
C ARG A 155 -22.83 -1.92 13.22
N GLN A 156 -23.37 -2.93 12.54
CA GLN A 156 -23.65 -4.26 13.07
C GLN A 156 -23.24 -5.27 12.00
N ALA A 157 -22.55 -6.33 12.40
CA ALA A 157 -22.11 -7.36 11.47
C ALA A 157 -23.33 -7.99 10.77
N PRO A 158 -23.35 -8.04 9.42
CA PRO A 158 -24.44 -8.66 8.68
C PRO A 158 -24.49 -10.17 8.96
N ARG A 159 -25.70 -10.74 8.89
CA ARG A 159 -25.89 -12.20 9.04
C ARG A 159 -25.53 -12.99 7.80
N GLU A 160 -25.54 -12.32 6.65
CA GLU A 160 -25.28 -12.88 5.32
C GLU A 160 -24.54 -11.82 4.52
N ILE A 161 -23.58 -12.26 3.70
CA ILE A 161 -22.85 -11.42 2.74
C ILE A 161 -23.23 -11.94 1.36
N VAL A 162 -23.94 -11.13 0.59
CA VAL A 162 -24.30 -11.46 -0.80
C VAL A 162 -23.30 -10.78 -1.72
N LEU A 163 -22.64 -11.59 -2.54
CA LEU A 163 -21.67 -11.11 -3.52
C LEU A 163 -22.28 -11.18 -4.91
N ASP A 164 -22.41 -10.02 -5.56
CA ASP A 164 -22.88 -9.91 -6.93
C ASP A 164 -21.70 -9.83 -7.89
N LEU A 165 -21.80 -10.54 -9.01
CA LEU A 165 -20.73 -10.73 -9.98
C LEU A 165 -21.18 -10.22 -11.34
N ASP A 166 -20.89 -8.95 -11.60
CA ASP A 166 -21.31 -8.25 -12.79
C ASP A 166 -20.13 -7.77 -13.61
N ALA A 167 -20.31 -7.74 -14.93
CA ALA A 167 -19.31 -7.22 -15.85
C ALA A 167 -19.87 -6.00 -16.58
N THR A 168 -19.13 -4.89 -16.57
CA THR A 168 -19.49 -3.68 -17.32
C THR A 168 -18.47 -3.43 -18.43
N ASP A 169 -18.91 -2.82 -19.52
CA ASP A 169 -18.05 -2.43 -20.61
C ASP A 169 -17.10 -1.30 -20.23
N THR A 170 -15.84 -1.45 -20.63
CA THR A 170 -14.88 -0.34 -20.73
C THR A 170 -14.67 -0.06 -22.21
N PRO A 171 -15.30 0.99 -22.78
CA PRO A 171 -15.23 1.29 -24.20
C PRO A 171 -13.80 1.50 -24.69
N LEU A 172 -13.47 0.94 -25.85
CA LEU A 172 -12.14 1.06 -26.45
C LEU A 172 -12.15 1.96 -27.67
N HIS A 173 -11.02 2.66 -27.85
CA HIS A 173 -10.77 3.51 -28.99
C HIS A 173 -9.61 2.97 -29.82
N GLY A 174 -9.81 2.87 -31.14
CA GLY A 174 -8.79 2.38 -32.06
C GLY A 174 -8.56 0.86 -31.98
N ARG A 175 -7.29 0.43 -32.05
CA ARG A 175 -6.89 -0.99 -32.18
C ARG A 175 -6.07 -1.45 -30.97
N GLN A 176 -6.53 -1.12 -29.77
CA GLN A 176 -5.92 -1.58 -28.52
C GLN A 176 -5.84 -3.12 -28.46
N GLU A 177 -4.81 -3.64 -27.80
CA GLU A 177 -4.58 -5.08 -27.65
C GLU A 177 -5.71 -5.75 -26.88
N ALA A 178 -5.95 -7.04 -27.12
CA ALA A 178 -7.02 -7.83 -26.50
C ALA A 178 -8.46 -7.27 -26.66
N ARG A 179 -8.69 -6.28 -27.54
CA ARG A 179 -10.04 -5.79 -27.83
C ARG A 179 -10.91 -6.91 -28.41
N PHE A 180 -12.17 -6.95 -28.01
CA PHE A 180 -13.17 -7.80 -28.64
C PHE A 180 -14.49 -7.05 -28.77
N PHE A 181 -15.31 -7.44 -29.75
CA PHE A 181 -16.63 -6.83 -29.96
C PHE A 181 -17.65 -7.53 -29.06
N HIS A 182 -18.36 -6.77 -28.23
CA HIS A 182 -19.39 -7.32 -27.34
C HIS A 182 -20.79 -7.02 -27.88
N GLY A 183 -21.53 -8.05 -28.28
CA GLY A 183 -22.83 -7.91 -28.96
C GLY A 183 -23.90 -7.18 -28.16
N TYR A 184 -23.94 -7.37 -26.83
CA TYR A 184 -24.88 -6.66 -25.94
C TYR A 184 -24.60 -5.15 -25.88
N TYR A 185 -23.33 -4.75 -25.84
CA TYR A 185 -22.92 -3.34 -25.73
C TYR A 185 -22.74 -2.66 -27.10
N GLY A 186 -22.69 -3.43 -28.19
CA GLY A 186 -22.65 -2.92 -29.56
C GLY A 186 -21.33 -2.25 -29.96
N HIS A 187 -20.24 -2.44 -29.22
CA HIS A 187 -18.94 -1.85 -29.53
C HIS A 187 -17.77 -2.73 -29.07
N TYR A 188 -16.55 -2.30 -29.39
CA TYR A 188 -15.33 -2.94 -28.89
C TYR A 188 -15.01 -2.46 -27.48
N CYS A 189 -14.92 -3.37 -26.52
CA CYS A 189 -14.68 -3.03 -25.12
C CYS A 189 -13.67 -4.01 -24.48
N TYR A 190 -13.13 -3.63 -23.32
CA TYR A 190 -12.77 -4.62 -22.31
C TYR A 190 -14.01 -4.92 -21.46
N LEU A 191 -14.05 -6.10 -20.87
CA LEU A 191 -15.16 -6.52 -20.01
C LEU A 191 -14.64 -7.03 -18.66
N PRO A 192 -14.13 -6.12 -17.81
CA PRO A 192 -13.72 -6.49 -16.45
C PRO A 192 -14.91 -7.02 -15.66
N LEU A 193 -14.66 -8.10 -14.91
CA LEU A 193 -15.60 -8.64 -13.93
C LEU A 193 -15.41 -7.90 -12.60
N TYR A 194 -16.49 -7.37 -12.06
CA TYR A 194 -16.53 -6.72 -10.77
C TYR A 194 -17.23 -7.61 -9.74
N VAL A 195 -16.86 -7.43 -8.48
CA VAL A 195 -17.54 -8.05 -7.34
C VAL A 195 -18.09 -6.94 -6.47
N PHE A 196 -19.40 -6.95 -6.23
CA PHE A 196 -20.08 -6.01 -5.34
C PHE A 196 -20.65 -6.76 -4.13
N CYS A 197 -20.81 -6.06 -3.01
CA CYS A 197 -21.56 -6.55 -1.87
C CYS A 197 -22.82 -5.70 -1.70
N GLY A 198 -24.00 -6.32 -1.72
CA GLY A 198 -25.29 -5.62 -1.69
C GLY A 198 -26.45 -6.47 -1.20
#